data_AF-A0A967IRF4-F1
#
_entry.id   AF-A0A967IRF4-F1
#
_cell.length_a   1.000
_cell.length_b   1.000
_cell.length_c   1.000
_cell.angle_alpha   90.00
_cell.angle_beta   90.00
_cell.angle_gamma   90.00
#
_symmetry.space_group_name_H-M   'P 1'
#
loop_
_entity.id
_entity.type
_entity.pdbx_description
1 polymer ?
#
loop_
_entity_poly.entity_id
_entity_poly.type
_entity_poly.pdbx_seq_one_letter_code
_entity_poly.pdbx_strand_id
1 'polypeptide(L)' 'MIRKSVFSLFACCILCIGLAGTGFALTGQEQLGKLLYFDENLSEPAGQACASCHHPDFGFADPDQ' A
#
# COMPACT_ATOMS: atom_id res chain seq x y z
N MET A 1 -19.36 -39.50 2.92
CA MET A 1 -18.86 -38.92 1.64
C MET A 1 -18.68 -37.40 1.73
N ILE A 2 -19.49 -36.68 2.50
CA ILE A 2 -19.45 -35.22 2.72
C ILE A 2 -18.10 -34.70 3.29
N ARG A 3 -17.45 -35.46 4.18
CA ARG A 3 -16.17 -35.06 4.82
C ARG A 3 -14.97 -35.02 3.85
N LYS A 4 -14.99 -35.79 2.76
CA LYS A 4 -13.93 -35.78 1.74
C LYS A 4 -14.05 -34.56 0.82
N SER A 5 -15.28 -34.15 0.50
CA SER A 5 -15.57 -32.97 -0.32
C SER A 5 -15.18 -31.66 0.38
N VAL A 6 -15.43 -31.55 1.69
CA VAL A 6 -15.06 -30.35 2.50
C VAL A 6 -13.54 -30.21 2.61
N PHE A 7 -12.80 -31.31 2.80
CA PHE A 7 -11.33 -31.28 2.79
C PHE A 7 -10.75 -30.87 1.43
N SER A 8 -11.36 -31.33 0.33
CA SER A 8 -10.95 -30.98 -1.04
C SER A 8 -11.21 -29.50 -1.38
N LEU A 9 -12.32 -28.93 -0.87
CA LEU A 9 -12.65 -27.51 -1.02
C LEU A 9 -11.69 -26.60 -0.22
N PHE A 10 -11.38 -26.98 1.03
CA PHE A 10 -10.42 -26.22 1.85
C PHE A 10 -9.00 -26.21 1.26
N ALA A 11 -8.53 -27.35 0.73
CA ALA A 11 -7.23 -27.43 0.07
C ALA A 11 -7.15 -26.58 -1.22
N CYS A 12 -8.24 -26.49 -1.97
CA CYS A 12 -8.34 -25.65 -3.18
C CYS A 12 -8.30 -24.15 -2.83
N CYS A 13 -9.02 -23.73 -1.78
CA CYS A 13 -9.00 -22.33 -1.33
C CYS A 13 -7.62 -21.88 -0.84
N ILE A 14 -6.88 -22.74 -0.12
CA ILE A 14 -5.52 -22.42 0.35
C ILE A 14 -4.55 -22.27 -0.83
N LEU A 15 -4.70 -23.09 -1.88
CA LEU A 15 -3.88 -23.01 -3.09
C LEU A 15 -4.16 -21.73 -3.90
N CYS A 16 -5.42 -21.27 -3.96
CA CYS A 16 -5.79 -20.03 -4.65
C CYS A 16 -5.33 -18.76 -3.91
N ILE A 17 -5.24 -18.80 -2.57
CA ILE A 17 -4.81 -17.64 -1.77
C ILE A 17 -3.29 -17.42 -1.86
N GLY A 18 -2.50 -18.49 -2.05
CA GLY A 18 -1.03 -18.41 -2.13
C GLY A 18 -0.46 -17.73 -3.38
N LEU A 19 -1.24 -17.59 -4.46
CA LEU A 19 -0.76 -17.01 -5.73
C LEU A 19 -1.02 -15.51 -5.89
N ALA A 20 -1.84 -14.88 -5.04
CA ALA A 20 -2.29 -13.50 -5.23
C ALA A 20 -1.34 -12.42 -4.63
N GLY A 21 -0.19 -12.83 -4.08
CA GLY A 21 0.62 -12.01 -3.17
C GLY A 21 1.75 -11.18 -3.78
N THR A 22 1.83 -10.95 -5.08
CA THR A 22 2.88 -10.09 -5.65
C THR A 22 2.33 -8.69 -5.90
N GLY A 23 2.43 -7.82 -4.88
CA GLY A 23 2.29 -6.38 -5.11
C GLY A 23 3.27 -5.94 -6.18
N PHE A 24 2.79 -5.22 -7.20
CA PHE A 24 3.66 -4.71 -8.26
C PHE A 24 4.72 -3.80 -7.65
N ALA A 25 5.99 -4.07 -7.97
CA ALA A 25 7.08 -3.18 -7.59
C ALA A 25 6.89 -1.82 -8.30
N LEU A 26 7.17 -0.74 -7.58
CA LEU A 26 7.15 0.60 -8.17
C LEU A 26 8.17 0.71 -9.30
N THR A 27 7.78 1.39 -10.37
CA THR A 27 8.72 1.90 -11.37
C THR A 27 9.69 2.89 -10.73
N GLY A 28 10.81 3.17 -11.40
CA GLY A 28 11.77 4.16 -10.91
C GLY A 28 11.16 5.55 -10.69
N GLN A 29 10.21 5.95 -11.55
CA GLN A 29 9.53 7.24 -11.41
C GLN A 29 8.57 7.27 -10.22
N GLU A 30 7.80 6.21 -9.99
CA GLU A 30 6.93 6.11 -8.82
C GLU A 30 7.72 6.06 -7.51
N GLN A 31 8.86 5.37 -7.51
CA GLN A 31 9.78 5.34 -6.37
C GLN A 31 10.35 6.73 -6.09
N LEU A 32 10.76 7.48 -7.11
CA LEU A 32 11.21 8.86 -6.97
C LEU A 32 10.08 9.75 -6.44
N GLY A 33 8.88 9.65 -7.01
CA GLY A 33 7.71 10.40 -6.55
C GLY A 33 7.41 10.15 -5.07
N LYS A 34 7.49 8.88 -4.64
CA LYS A 34 7.35 8.52 -3.22
C LYS A 34 8.39 9.19 -2.34
N LEU A 35 9.65 9.27 -2.77
CA LEU A 35 10.70 9.94 -1.99
C LEU A 35 10.42 11.44 -1.86
N LEU A 36 10.09 12.11 -2.96
CA LEU A 36 9.77 13.54 -2.98
C LEU A 36 8.52 13.86 -2.15
N TYR A 37 7.53 12.97 -2.13
CA TYR A 37 6.29 13.14 -1.39
C TYR A 37 6.50 13.39 0.12
N PHE A 38 7.54 12.76 0.69
CA PHE A 38 7.90 12.85 2.11
C PHE A 38 9.10 13.77 2.36
N ASP A 39 9.58 14.53 1.36
CA ASP A 39 10.74 15.40 1.51
C ASP A 39 10.36 16.77 2.08
N GLU A 40 10.80 17.04 3.31
CA GLU A 40 10.57 18.30 4.02
C GLU A 40 11.48 19.46 3.55
N ASN A 41 12.47 19.18 2.70
CA ASN A 41 13.36 20.21 2.16
C ASN A 41 12.79 20.93 0.94
N LEU A 42 11.59 20.54 0.48
CA LEU A 42 10.92 21.11 -0.70
C LEU A 42 10.02 22.32 -0.37
N SER A 43 10.08 22.86 0.84
CA SER A 43 9.37 24.07 1.26
C SER A 43 10.32 25.19 1.66
N GLU A 44 9.79 26.42 1.74
CA GLU A 44 10.47 27.56 2.35
C GLU A 44 9.51 28.26 3.35
N PRO A 45 9.87 28.34 4.65
CA PRO A 45 11.02 27.67 5.27
C PRO A 45 10.92 26.15 5.16
N ALA A 46 12.07 25.47 5.20
CA ALA A 46 12.12 24.02 5.21
C ALA A 46 11.32 23.44 6.40
N GLY A 47 10.67 22.30 6.20
CA GLY A 47 9.87 21.60 7.23
C GLY A 47 8.48 21.13 6.78
N GLN A 48 8.05 21.46 5.56
CA GLN A 48 6.74 21.07 5.03
C GLN A 48 6.92 20.19 3.79
N ALA A 49 6.55 18.92 3.90
CA ALA A 49 6.47 18.00 2.77
C ALA A 49 5.06 18.04 2.14
N CYS A 50 4.86 17.33 1.04
CA CYS A 50 3.50 17.07 0.53
C CYS A 50 2.67 16.29 1.56
N ALA A 51 3.31 15.31 2.22
CA ALA A 51 2.69 14.44 3.21
C ALA A 51 2.17 15.17 4.46
N SER A 52 2.67 16.36 4.81
CA SER A 52 2.21 17.03 6.03
C SER A 52 0.78 17.58 5.92
N CYS A 53 0.29 17.88 4.72
CA CYS A 53 -1.14 18.22 4.47
C CYS A 53 -1.90 17.13 3.72
N HIS A 54 -1.23 16.09 3.21
CA HIS A 54 -1.86 14.96 2.53
C HIS A 54 -1.41 13.66 3.19
N HIS A 55 -1.88 13.35 4.38
CA HIS A 55 -1.32 12.23 5.14
C HIS A 55 -1.96 10.88 4.71
N PRO A 56 -1.20 9.81 4.42
CA PRO A 56 -1.76 8.53 3.98
C PRO A 56 -2.77 7.91 4.95
N ASP A 57 -2.53 8.05 6.26
CA ASP A 57 -3.44 7.53 7.30
C ASP A 57 -4.82 8.22 7.32
N PHE A 58 -4.92 9.38 6.67
CA PHE A 58 -6.13 10.18 6.54
C PHE A 58 -6.65 10.16 5.10
N GLY A 59 -6.29 9.13 4.32
CA GLY A 59 -6.70 9.01 2.93
C GLY A 59 -6.10 10.11 2.04
N PHE A 60 -4.90 10.58 2.38
CA PHE A 60 -4.22 11.69 1.72
C PHE A 60 -4.95 13.04 1.86
N ALA A 61 -5.84 13.17 2.85
CA ALA A 61 -6.40 14.44 3.27
C ALA A 61 -5.52 15.10 4.35
N ASP A 62 -5.86 16.35 4.67
CA ASP A 62 -5.22 17.10 5.75
C ASP A 62 -5.68 16.54 7.11
N PRO A 63 -4.76 16.05 7.96
CA PRO A 63 -5.11 15.47 9.26
C PRO A 63 -5.70 16.49 10.25
N ASP A 64 -5.50 17.79 10.03
CA ASP A 64 -5.86 18.86 10.97
C ASP A 64 -7.16 19.60 10.59
N GLN A 65 -7.90 19.15 9.57
CA GLN A 65 -9.18 19.74 9.11
C GLN A 65 -10.42 19.05 9.69
#